data_AF-A0A1X2G9U5-F1
#
_entry.id   AF-A0A1X2G9U5-F1
#
_cell.length_a   1.000
_cell.length_b   1.000
_cell.length_c   1.000
_cell.angle_alpha   90.00
_cell.angle_beta   90.00
_cell.angle_gamma   90.00
#
_symmetry.space_group_name_H-M   'P 1'
#
loop_
_entity.id
_entity.type
_entity.pdbx_description
1 polymer ?
#
loop_
_entity_poly.entity_id
_entity_poly.type
_entity_poly.pdbx_seq_one_letter_code
_entity_poly.pdbx_strand_id
1 'polypeptide(L)'
;MPKLVDIVAVCFECNKKFARPQKLRIHLESQHFITIPERSRARRRNNDNFTYVKTSTMHASIEEQFGCPACFQHYEVIHELKNHYYVDH
;
A
#
# COMPACT_ATOMS: atom_id res chain seq x y z
N MET A 1 5.62 21.91 1.17
CA MET A 1 4.55 21.41 2.06
C MET A 1 4.42 19.92 1.80
N PRO A 2 4.37 19.07 2.82
CA PRO A 2 4.22 17.62 2.62
C PRO A 2 2.85 17.32 2.00
N LYS A 3 2.82 16.40 1.04
CA LYS A 3 1.58 15.92 0.42
C LYS A 3 0.77 15.11 1.43
N LEU A 4 -0.56 15.26 1.43
CA LEU A 4 -1.44 14.42 2.22
C LEU A 4 -1.72 13.14 1.45
N VAL A 5 -1.36 11.99 2.02
CA VAL A 5 -1.49 10.69 1.35
C VAL A 5 -2.27 9.72 2.22
N ASP A 6 -3.28 9.08 1.64
CA ASP A 6 -3.91 7.88 2.21
C ASP A 6 -3.38 6.63 1.49
N ILE A 7 -3.07 5.61 2.29
CA ILE A 7 -2.40 4.41 1.79
C ILE A 7 -3.44 3.32 1.72
N VAL A 8 -3.83 3.03 0.49
CA VAL A 8 -4.84 2.02 0.21
C VAL A 8 -4.22 0.63 0.13
N ALA A 9 -4.93 -0.34 0.69
CA ALA A 9 -4.59 -1.75 0.56
C ALA A 9 -5.33 -2.31 -0.66
N VAL A 10 -4.60 -2.47 -1.78
CA VAL A 10 -5.14 -2.98 -3.04
C VAL A 10 -4.28 -4.13 -3.54
N CYS A 11 -4.91 -5.16 -4.10
CA CYS A 11 -4.20 -6.25 -4.76
C CYS A 11 -3.63 -5.76 -6.09
N PHE A 12 -2.32 -5.85 -6.28
CA PHE A 12 -1.66 -5.43 -7.51
C PHE A 12 -1.83 -6.43 -8.68
N GLU A 13 -2.35 -7.64 -8.41
CA GLU A 13 -2.67 -8.64 -9.44
C GLU A 13 -4.10 -8.50 -9.98
N CYS A 14 -5.09 -8.28 -9.11
CA CYS A 14 -6.50 -8.24 -9.51
C CYS A 14 -7.20 -6.90 -9.20
N ASN A 15 -6.47 -5.89 -8.75
CA ASN A 15 -6.96 -4.54 -8.42
C ASN A 15 -8.07 -4.50 -7.35
N LYS A 16 -8.26 -5.58 -6.59
CA LYS A 16 -9.26 -5.65 -5.53
C LYS A 16 -8.85 -4.79 -4.33
N LYS A 17 -9.70 -3.84 -3.92
CA LYS A 17 -9.51 -2.99 -2.73
C LYS A 17 -9.89 -3.73 -1.45
N PHE A 18 -9.15 -3.49 -0.37
CA PHE A 18 -9.37 -4.09 0.95
C PHE A 18 -9.39 -3.00 2.04
N ALA A 19 -10.31 -3.15 3.00
CA ALA A 19 -10.39 -2.23 4.14
C ALA A 19 -9.21 -2.38 5.13
N ARG A 20 -8.49 -3.52 5.12
CA ARG A 20 -7.38 -3.81 6.03
C ARG A 20 -6.22 -4.46 5.28
N PRO A 21 -4.96 -4.02 5.50
CA PRO A 21 -3.78 -4.62 4.87
C PRO A 21 -3.62 -6.12 5.17
N GLN A 22 -4.06 -6.58 6.34
CA GLN A 22 -4.00 -8.00 6.69
C GLN A 22 -4.88 -8.87 5.77
N LYS A 23 -6.06 -8.36 5.37
CA LYS A 23 -6.94 -9.07 4.44
C LYS A 23 -6.34 -9.14 3.04
N LEU A 24 -5.65 -8.08 2.61
CA LEU A 24 -4.91 -8.07 1.35
C LEU A 24 -3.82 -9.16 1.34
N ARG A 25 -3.04 -9.29 2.42
CA ARG A 25 -1.99 -10.31 2.53
C ARG A 25 -2.55 -11.73 2.40
N ILE A 26 -3.57 -12.05 3.17
CA ILE A 26 -4.25 -13.36 3.09
C ILE A 26 -4.80 -13.61 1.68
N HIS A 27 -5.33 -12.57 1.02
CA HIS A 27 -5.81 -12.69 -0.34
C HIS A 27 -4.69 -12.97 -1.35
N LEU A 28 -3.55 -12.30 -1.24
CA LEU A 28 -2.38 -12.54 -2.10
C LEU A 28 -1.85 -13.97 -1.93
N GLU A 29 -1.77 -14.46 -0.70
CA GLU A 29 -1.33 -15.83 -0.40
C GLU A 29 -2.33 -16.88 -0.89
N SER A 30 -3.63 -16.69 -0.64
CA SER A 30 -4.65 -17.71 -0.91
C SER A 30 -5.19 -17.73 -2.34
N GLN A 31 -5.12 -16.63 -3.09
CA GLN A 31 -5.70 -16.52 -4.44
C GLN A 31 -4.66 -16.34 -5.52
N HIS A 32 -3.53 -15.72 -5.20
CA HIS A 32 -2.45 -15.47 -6.15
C HIS A 32 -1.21 -16.31 -5.86
N PHE A 33 -1.20 -17.09 -4.77
CA PHE A 33 -0.06 -17.90 -4.33
C PHE A 33 1.23 -17.10 -4.13
N ILE A 34 1.08 -15.82 -3.77
CA ILE A 34 2.18 -14.90 -3.51
C ILE A 34 2.46 -14.90 -2.00
N THR A 35 3.63 -15.39 -1.60
CA THR A 35 4.05 -15.37 -0.19
C THR A 35 4.62 -14.01 0.16
N ILE A 36 3.97 -13.31 1.08
CA ILE A 36 4.41 -11.98 1.53
C ILE A 36 5.40 -12.15 2.69
N PRO A 37 6.61 -11.58 2.64
CA PRO A 37 7.53 -11.65 3.77
C PRO A 37 6.97 -10.94 5.03
N GLU A 38 7.45 -11.37 6.19
CA GLU A 38 7.10 -10.79 7.49
C GLU A 38 7.47 -9.29 7.49
N ARG A 39 6.51 -8.41 7.84
CA ARG A 39 6.82 -6.98 7.89
C ARG A 39 7.51 -6.69 9.21
N SER A 40 8.52 -5.82 9.18
CA SER A 40 8.99 -5.21 10.41
C SER A 40 7.84 -4.53 11.16
N ARG A 41 7.89 -4.59 12.51
CA ARG A 41 6.89 -3.96 13.40
C ARG A 41 6.92 -2.43 13.38
N ALA A 42 7.77 -1.84 12.54
CA ALA A 42 7.83 -0.40 12.38
C ALA A 42 6.50 0.14 11.81
N ARG A 43 6.17 1.37 12.21
CA ARG A 43 5.02 2.08 11.68
C ARG A 43 5.51 3.13 10.69
N ARG A 44 4.73 3.35 9.63
CA ARG A 44 4.95 4.48 8.73
C ARG A 44 4.76 5.78 9.52
N ARG A 45 5.71 6.70 9.41
CA ARG A 45 5.71 8.01 10.08
C ARG A 45 5.75 9.10 9.02
N ASN A 46 5.15 10.24 9.34
CA ASN A 46 5.22 11.44 8.49
C ASN A 46 6.67 11.86 8.27
N ASN A 47 6.95 12.44 7.11
CA ASN A 47 8.26 12.97 6.74
C ASN A 47 8.10 14.29 5.96
N ASP A 48 9.21 14.83 5.48
CA ASP A 48 9.24 16.13 4.78
C ASP A 48 8.42 16.15 3.48
N ASN A 49 8.21 14.98 2.87
CA ASN A 49 7.50 14.81 1.60
C ASN A 49 6.03 14.42 1.80
N PHE A 50 5.71 13.64 2.84
CA PHE A 50 4.41 12.98 3.01
C PHE A 50 3.87 13.06 4.44
N THR A 51 2.61 13.44 4.53
CA THR A 51 1.78 13.33 5.74
C THR A 51 0.76 12.24 5.52
N TYR A 52 0.89 11.13 6.26
CA TYR A 52 0.01 9.98 6.14
C TYR A 52 -1.26 10.21 6.93
N VAL A 53 -2.37 10.24 6.23
CA VAL A 53 -3.70 10.38 6.80
C VAL A 53 -4.48 9.09 6.57
N LYS A 54 -5.45 8.82 7.45
CA LYS A 54 -6.37 7.70 7.28
C LYS A 54 -7.76 8.28 7.29
N THR A 55 -8.36 8.42 6.12
CA THR A 55 -9.69 9.01 5.99
C THR A 55 -10.61 8.07 5.22
N SER A 56 -11.86 7.94 5.69
CA SER A 56 -12.89 7.26 4.92
C SER A 56 -13.47 8.14 3.81
N THR A 57 -13.19 9.43 3.84
CA THR A 57 -13.73 10.43 2.91
C THR A 57 -12.63 10.99 2.02
N MET A 58 -12.80 10.84 0.70
CA MET A 58 -11.94 11.50 -0.28
C MET A 58 -12.12 13.01 -0.14
N HIS A 59 -11.09 13.68 0.35
CA HIS A 59 -10.96 15.13 0.25
C HIS A 59 -10.09 15.43 -0.97
N ALA A 60 -10.40 16.49 -1.73
CA ALA A 60 -9.68 16.82 -2.96
C ALA A 60 -8.16 17.03 -2.77
N SER A 61 -7.72 17.27 -1.53
CA SER A 61 -6.32 17.48 -1.18
C SER A 61 -5.59 16.20 -0.74
N ILE A 62 -6.27 15.05 -0.65
CA ILE A 62 -5.68 13.78 -0.19
C ILE A 62 -5.49 12.87 -1.40
N GLU A 63 -4.24 12.48 -1.66
CA GLU A 63 -3.87 11.57 -2.73
C GLU A 63 -3.94 10.11 -2.23
N GLU A 64 -4.69 9.24 -2.91
CA GLU A 64 -4.65 7.80 -2.65
C GLU A 64 -3.38 7.22 -3.30
N GLN A 65 -2.57 6.50 -2.51
CA GLN A 65 -1.40 5.78 -3.01
C GLN A 65 -1.41 4.31 -2.59
N PHE A 66 -0.81 3.47 -3.43
CA PHE A 66 -0.80 2.02 -3.27
C PHE A 66 0.38 1.57 -2.41
N GLY A 67 0.09 1.03 -1.22
CA GLY A 67 1.12 0.58 -0.30
C GLY A 67 1.64 -0.82 -0.61
N CYS A 68 2.96 -1.00 -0.58
CA CYS A 68 3.57 -2.31 -0.67
C CYS A 68 3.17 -3.19 0.53
N PRO A 69 2.68 -4.42 0.29
CA PRO A 69 2.30 -5.32 1.36
C PRO A 69 3.50 -5.92 2.10
N ALA A 70 4.71 -5.87 1.53
CA ALA A 70 5.95 -6.43 2.08
C ALA A 70 6.85 -5.39 2.78
N CYS A 71 6.94 -4.16 2.27
CA CYS A 71 7.79 -3.10 2.82
C CYS A 71 7.01 -1.79 3.07
N PHE A 72 7.66 -0.68 3.42
CA PHE A 72 6.97 0.61 3.65
C PHE A 72 6.77 1.48 2.41
N GLN A 73 7.31 1.06 1.26
CA GLN A 73 7.16 1.79 0.00
C GLN A 73 5.69 1.91 -0.41
N HIS A 74 5.41 2.94 -1.18
CA HIS A 74 4.11 3.20 -1.78
C HIS A 74 4.29 3.92 -3.11
N TYR A 75 3.28 3.79 -3.97
CA TYR A 75 3.35 4.24 -5.35
C TYR A 75 2.05 4.94 -5.75
N GLU A 76 2.13 5.93 -6.62
CA GLU A 76 0.96 6.61 -7.19
C GLU A 76 0.25 5.70 -8.20
N VAL A 77 0.97 4.76 -8.82
CA VAL A 77 0.43 3.84 -9.84
C VAL A 77 0.59 2.38 -9.40
N ILE A 78 -0.48 1.59 -9.55
CA ILE A 78 -0.50 0.18 -9.14
C ILE A 78 0.50 -0.69 -9.91
N HIS A 79 0.80 -0.34 -11.16
CA HIS A 79 1.79 -1.04 -11.98
C HIS A 79 3.21 -0.88 -11.43
N GLU A 80 3.56 0.30 -10.90
CA GLU A 80 4.85 0.53 -10.26
C GLU A 80 4.98 -0.29 -8.97
N LEU A 81 3.89 -0.37 -8.19
CA LEU A 81 3.83 -1.25 -7.02
C LEU A 81 4.05 -2.71 -7.41
N LYS A 82 3.37 -3.18 -8.47
CA LYS A 82 3.52 -4.55 -8.98
C LYS A 82 4.98 -4.83 -9.35
N ASN A 83 5.58 -3.95 -10.14
CA ASN A 83 6.96 -4.08 -10.58
C ASN A 83 7.93 -4.10 -9.39
N HIS A 84 7.78 -3.17 -8.45
CA HIS A 84 8.57 -3.15 -7.22
C HIS A 84 8.47 -4.47 -6.46
N TYR A 85 7.26 -5.01 -6.30
CA TYR A 85 7.09 -6.27 -5.57
C TYR A 85 7.90 -7.40 -6.19
N TYR A 86 7.80 -7.62 -7.51
CA TYR A 86 8.49 -8.73 -8.18
C TYR A 86 10.00 -8.54 -8.33
N VAL A 87 10.51 -7.30 -8.22
CA VAL A 87 11.94 -7.01 -8.34
C VAL A 87 12.63 -7.05 -6.97
N ASP A 88 11.96 -6.58 -5.92
CA ASP A 88 12.55 -6.38 -4.59
C ASP A 88 12.15 -7.45 -3.54
N HIS A 89 11.16 -8.31 -3.83
CA HIS A 89 10.61 -9.30 -2.89
C HIS A 89 10.35 -10.67 -3.54
#